data_AF-A0A672KM65-F1
#
_entry.id   AF-A0A672KM65-F1
#
_cell.length_a   1.000
_cell.length_b   1.000
_cell.length_c   1.000
_cell.angle_alpha   90.00
_cell.angle_beta   90.00
_cell.angle_gamma   90.00
#
_symmetry.space_group_name_H-M   'P 1'
#
loop_
_entity.id
_entity.type
_entity.pdbx_description
1 polymer ?
#
loop_
_entity_poly.entity_id
_entity_poly.type
_entity_poly.pdbx_seq_one_letter_code
_entity_poly.pdbx_strand_id
1 'polypeptide(L)' 'MALMCVIALCALITAQCARATPPSFVLLFADDLGYGDLGCFGHPSSLTPNLDRLAAHGLRFTDFYVTSPVCSPSR' A
#
# COMPACT_ATOMS: atom_id res chain seq x y z
N MET A 1 -2.46 31.81 -36.56
CA MET A 1 -1.88 31.94 -35.18
C MET A 1 -2.70 31.19 -34.13
N ALA A 2 -3.99 31.51 -33.92
CA ALA A 2 -4.81 30.85 -32.89
C ALA A 2 -4.90 29.32 -33.04
N LEU A 3 -5.09 28.79 -34.26
CA LEU A 3 -5.16 27.34 -34.50
C LEU A 3 -3.86 26.59 -34.17
N MET A 4 -2.70 27.19 -34.45
CA MET A 4 -1.40 26.61 -34.08
C MET A 4 -1.21 26.59 -32.55
N CYS A 5 -1.66 27.61 -31.84
CA CYS A 5 -1.61 27.63 -30.37
C CYS A 5 -2.49 26.54 -29.75
N VAL A 6 -3.68 26.29 -30.31
CA VAL A 6 -4.58 25.22 -29.81
C VAL A 6 -3.97 23.83 -30.02
N ILE A 7 -3.39 23.57 -31.19
CA ILE A 7 -2.72 22.28 -31.48
C ILE A 7 -1.51 22.09 -30.57
N ALA A 8 -0.69 23.13 -30.38
CA ALA A 8 0.47 23.08 -29.49
C ALA A 8 0.07 22.83 -28.02
N LEU A 9 -1.02 23.46 -27.55
CA LEU A 9 -1.53 23.28 -26.20
C LEU A 9 -2.07 21.85 -25.99
N CYS A 10 -2.82 21.31 -26.95
CA CYS A 10 -3.30 19.93 -26.90
C CYS A 10 -2.15 18.91 -26.87
N ALA A 11 -1.09 19.14 -27.65
CA ALA A 11 0.09 18.26 -27.66
C ALA A 11 0.86 18.29 -26.32
N LEU A 12 0.86 19.42 -25.62
CA LEU A 12 1.49 19.55 -24.31
C LEU A 12 0.72 18.78 -23.23
N ILE A 13 -0.61 18.85 -23.28
CA ILE A 13 -1.49 18.17 -22.32
C ILE A 13 -1.39 16.64 -22.49
N THR A 14 -1.33 16.13 -23.73
CA THR A 14 -1.19 14.69 -23.99
C THR A 14 0.18 14.15 -23.59
N ALA A 15 1.25 14.92 -23.76
CA ALA A 15 2.60 14.54 -23.31
C ALA A 15 2.68 14.39 -21.78
N GLN A 16 1.97 15.24 -21.04
CA GLN A 16 1.96 15.21 -19.57
C GLN A 16 1.24 13.96 -19.00
N CYS A 17 0.27 13.42 -19.73
CA CYS A 17 -0.51 12.27 -19.29
C CYS A 17 0.22 10.93 -19.50
N ALA A 18 1.24 10.89 -20.37
CA ALA A 18 1.91 9.66 -20.82
C ALA A 18 2.92 9.06 -19.82
N ARG A 19 3.03 9.60 -18.60
CA ARG A 19 4.08 9.24 -17.64
C ARG A 19 3.53 8.86 -16.26
N ALA A 20 2.48 8.04 -16.23
CA ALA A 20 2.14 7.28 -15.03
C ALA A 20 3.09 6.08 -14.94
N THR A 21 4.15 6.19 -14.14
CA THR A 21 4.98 5.02 -13.81
C THR A 21 4.13 4.03 -13.03
N PRO A 22 4.20 2.72 -13.33
CA PRO A 22 3.49 1.73 -12.54
C PRO A 22 3.94 1.84 -11.07
N PRO A 23 3.03 1.65 -10.11
CA PRO A 23 3.40 1.68 -8.70
C PRO A 23 4.37 0.55 -8.40
N SER A 24 5.37 0.82 -7.56
CA SER A 24 6.20 -0.23 -6.98
C SER A 24 5.44 -0.90 -5.85
N PHE A 25 5.48 -2.24 -5.80
CA PHE A 25 4.91 -3.00 -4.70
C PHE A 25 6.03 -3.51 -3.79
N VAL A 26 5.80 -3.46 -2.48
CA VAL A 26 6.68 -4.07 -1.47
C VAL A 26 5.81 -4.97 -0.61
N LEU A 27 6.11 -6.26 -0.61
CA LEU A 27 5.44 -7.24 0.25
C LEU A 27 6.30 -7.46 1.49
N LEU A 28 5.79 -7.03 2.65
CA LEU A 28 6.38 -7.35 3.95
C LEU A 28 5.62 -8.54 4.51
N PHE A 29 6.33 -9.63 4.78
CA PHE A 29 5.79 -10.86 5.35
C PHE A 29 6.56 -11.20 6.62
N ALA A 30 5.86 -11.38 7.73
CA ALA A 30 6.42 -11.74 9.03
C ALA A 30 5.95 -13.14 9.40
N ASP A 31 6.89 -14.00 9.82
CA ASP A 31 6.59 -15.35 10.31
C ASP A 31 6.13 -15.28 11.77
N ASP A 32 5.22 -16.16 12.15
CA ASP A 32 4.66 -16.29 13.52
C ASP A 32 4.12 -14.99 14.15
N LEU A 33 3.61 -14.04 13.35
CA LEU A 33 2.96 -12.83 13.85
C LEU A 33 1.47 -13.06 14.19
N GLY A 34 1.14 -13.00 15.47
CA GLY A 34 -0.22 -13.14 15.99
C GLY A 34 -1.07 -11.87 15.82
N TYR A 35 -2.40 -12.04 15.83
CA TYR A 35 -3.37 -10.95 15.65
C TYR A 35 -3.17 -9.81 16.66
N GLY A 36 -2.88 -10.13 17.91
CA GLY A 36 -2.77 -9.16 19.00
C GLY A 36 -1.38 -8.58 19.20
N ASP A 37 -0.39 -8.91 18.37
CA ASP A 37 1.04 -8.64 18.66
C ASP A 37 1.46 -7.20 18.37
N LEU A 38 0.70 -6.47 17.54
CA LEU A 38 0.99 -5.10 17.17
C LEU A 38 0.21 -4.11 18.02
N GLY A 39 0.80 -2.93 18.27
CA GLY A 39 0.16 -1.81 18.95
C GLY A 39 -1.16 -1.41 18.26
N CYS A 40 -1.19 -1.39 16.93
CA CYS A 40 -2.40 -1.08 16.17
C CYS A 40 -3.55 -2.08 16.38
N PHE A 41 -3.27 -3.32 16.80
CA PHE A 41 -4.30 -4.31 17.18
C PHE A 41 -4.59 -4.34 18.70
N GLY A 42 -3.98 -3.44 19.47
CA GLY A 42 -4.26 -3.25 20.90
C GLY A 42 -3.32 -3.98 21.84
N HIS A 43 -2.14 -4.42 21.39
CA HIS A 43 -1.13 -4.99 22.31
C HIS A 43 -0.82 -4.00 23.45
N PRO A 44 -0.82 -4.42 24.73
CA PRO A 44 -0.72 -3.48 25.86
C PRO A 44 0.64 -2.77 25.98
N SER A 45 1.70 -3.36 25.43
CA SER A 45 3.09 -2.88 25.62
C SER A 45 3.99 -2.95 24.39
N SER A 46 3.48 -3.42 23.23
CA SER A 46 4.32 -3.61 22.03
C SER A 46 4.40 -2.28 21.31
N LEU A 47 5.61 -1.79 21.08
CA LEU A 47 5.85 -0.52 20.42
C LEU A 47 6.16 -0.77 18.95
N THR A 48 5.15 -0.62 18.09
CA THR A 48 5.25 -0.88 16.64
C THR A 48 4.98 0.38 15.80
N PRO A 49 5.62 1.53 16.10
CA PRO A 49 5.20 2.84 15.57
C PRO A 49 5.21 2.93 14.04
N ASN A 50 6.09 2.19 13.37
CA ASN A 50 6.15 2.16 11.91
C ASN A 50 4.95 1.42 11.29
N LEU A 51 4.53 0.31 11.91
CA LEU A 51 3.36 -0.46 11.47
C LEU A 51 2.06 0.21 11.88
N ASP A 52 2.05 0.86 13.05
CA ASP A 52 0.90 1.66 13.52
C ASP A 52 0.64 2.83 12.57
N ARG A 53 1.72 3.53 12.15
CA ARG A 53 1.64 4.59 11.14
C ARG A 53 1.18 4.04 9.79
N LEU A 54 1.68 2.88 9.36
CA LEU A 54 1.25 2.25 8.11
C LEU A 54 -0.26 1.93 8.14
N ALA A 55 -0.75 1.38 9.24
CA ALA A 55 -2.18 1.10 9.43
C ALA A 55 -3.02 2.39 9.46
N ALA A 56 -2.54 3.47 10.07
CA ALA A 56 -3.25 4.75 10.16
C ALA A 56 -3.36 5.50 8.82
N HIS A 57 -2.37 5.34 7.93
CA HIS A 57 -2.35 5.97 6.60
C HIS A 57 -2.79 5.03 5.47
N GLY A 58 -3.21 3.81 5.80
CA GLY A 58 -3.57 2.77 4.85
C GLY A 58 -4.89 2.10 5.18
N LEU A 59 -5.02 0.86 4.73
CA LEU A 59 -6.11 -0.02 5.10
C LEU A 59 -5.60 -1.08 6.06
N ARG A 60 -6.35 -1.32 7.13
CA ARG A 60 -6.09 -2.37 8.11
C ARG A 60 -7.26 -3.34 8.14
N PHE A 61 -6.98 -4.61 7.86
CA PHE A 61 -7.96 -5.68 7.97
C PHE A 61 -7.95 -6.22 9.41
N THR A 62 -9.10 -6.20 10.08
CA THR A 62 -9.29 -6.76 11.43
C THR A 62 -9.74 -8.22 11.40
N ASP A 63 -10.17 -8.70 10.23
CA ASP A 63 -10.72 -10.04 10.03
C ASP A 63 -10.03 -10.68 8.82
N PHE A 64 -8.72 -10.92 8.96
CA PHE A 64 -7.88 -11.56 7.94
C PHE A 64 -7.48 -12.96 8.42
N TYR A 65 -7.80 -13.99 7.62
CA TYR A 65 -7.56 -15.38 7.96
C TYR A 65 -6.63 -16.05 6.95
N VAL A 66 -5.70 -16.85 7.45
CA VAL A 66 -4.91 -17.78 6.65
C VAL A 66 -5.69 -19.08 6.42
N THR A 67 -5.43 -19.76 5.31
CA THR A 67 -6.06 -21.04 4.97
C THR A 67 -5.61 -22.19 5.87
N SER A 68 -4.43 -22.07 6.49
CA SER A 68 -3.86 -23.05 7.38
C SER A 68 -2.99 -22.40 8.46
N PRO A 69 -3.03 -22.86 9.72
CA PRO A 69 -2.26 -22.26 10.82
C PRO A 69 -0.80 -22.76 10.88
N VAL A 70 -0.28 -23.42 9.83
CA VAL A 70 1.10 -23.90 9.77
C VAL A 70 1.84 -23.26 8.60
N CYS A 71 3.11 -22.88 8.82
CA CYS A 71 3.86 -21.93 7.95
C CYS A 71 4.00 -22.36 6.48
N SER A 72 3.91 -23.66 6.19
CA SER A 72 4.07 -24.19 4.83
C SER A 72 2.84 -24.09 3.93
N PRO A 73 1.67 -24.58 4.35
CA PRO A 73 0.41 -24.37 3.61
C PRO A 73 -0.20 -22.97 3.76
N SER A 74 0.33 -22.12 4.66
CA SER A 74 -0.15 -20.73 4.81
C SER A 74 0.41 -19.76 3.77
N ARG A 75 1.58 -20.07 3.17
CA ARG A 75 2.27 -19.28 2.14
C ARG A 75 1.95 -19.80 0.74
#